data_AF-A0A6X8GZK5-F1
#
_entry.id   AF-A0A6X8GZK5-F1
#
_cell.length_a   1.000
_cell.length_b   1.000
_cell.length_c   1.000
_cell.angle_alpha   90.00
_cell.angle_beta   90.00
_cell.angle_gamma   90.00
#
_symmetry.space_group_name_H-M   'P 1'
#
loop_
_entity.id
_entity.type
_entity.pdbx_description
1 polymer ?
#
loop_
_entity_poly.entity_id
_entity_poly.type
_entity_poly.pdbx_seq_one_letter_code
_entity_poly.pdbx_strand_id
1 'polypeptide(L)'
;MDISRANLIELVKKVNRNKVPNPMPAEEISRLRVRKYRDPQNTETTELPESLKALLAYDRDLLSNYNMPVIETLQRSIDKEGVIHSYSPDEEAYYGAGMDSSGIDIEDLMPVWSNDPRLPALIRIDHVGDQAIFIYITERDA
;
A
#
# COMPACT_ATOMS: atom_id res chain seq x y z
N MET A 1 -13.69 -16.31 -18.26
CA MET A 1 -12.90 -16.41 -17.02
C MET A 1 -13.55 -15.45 -16.03
N ASP A 2 -14.02 -15.96 -14.88
CA ASP A 2 -14.64 -15.10 -13.86
C ASP A 2 -13.55 -14.56 -12.92
N ILE A 3 -13.28 -13.26 -13.06
CA ILE A 3 -12.24 -12.50 -12.36
C ILE A 3 -12.81 -11.64 -11.23
N SER A 4 -13.99 -12.00 -10.72
CA SER A 4 -14.62 -11.26 -9.62
C SER A 4 -13.79 -11.27 -8.33
N ARG A 5 -13.98 -10.23 -7.52
CA ARG A 5 -13.35 -10.10 -6.19
C ARG A 5 -13.62 -11.30 -5.29
N ALA A 6 -14.84 -11.84 -5.31
CA ALA A 6 -15.20 -13.00 -4.50
C ALA A 6 -14.32 -14.22 -4.86
N ASN A 7 -14.16 -14.50 -6.16
CA ASN A 7 -13.30 -15.58 -6.62
C ASN A 7 -11.83 -15.32 -6.29
N LEU A 8 -11.36 -14.08 -6.40
CA LEU A 8 -10.00 -13.72 -5.99
C LEU A 8 -9.76 -14.03 -4.52
N ILE A 9 -10.68 -13.67 -3.61
CA ILE A 9 -10.53 -13.93 -2.18
C ILE A 9 -10.51 -15.44 -1.88
N GLU A 10 -11.33 -16.25 -2.57
CA GLU A 10 -11.26 -17.71 -2.43
C GLU A 10 -9.92 -18.29 -2.91
N LEU A 11 -9.34 -17.74 -3.98
CA LEU A 11 -8.00 -18.12 -4.42
C LEU A 11 -6.93 -17.70 -3.42
N VAL A 12 -7.02 -16.48 -2.86
CA VAL A 12 -6.12 -15.99 -1.82
C VAL A 12 -6.16 -16.90 -0.60
N LYS A 13 -7.37 -17.26 -0.11
CA LYS A 13 -7.55 -18.22 0.98
C LYS A 13 -6.86 -19.56 0.71
N LYS A 14 -6.98 -20.07 -0.51
CA LYS A 14 -6.40 -21.35 -0.92
C LYS A 14 -4.86 -21.34 -0.90
N VAL A 15 -4.24 -20.21 -1.24
CA VAL A 15 -2.78 -20.12 -1.37
C VAL A 15 -2.08 -19.45 -0.17
N ASN A 16 -2.85 -18.89 0.76
CA ASN A 16 -2.31 -18.17 1.91
C ASN A 16 -1.34 -19.05 2.70
N ARG A 17 -0.11 -18.55 2.88
CA ARG A 17 0.94 -19.25 3.63
C ARG A 17 0.94 -18.90 5.10
N ASN A 18 0.31 -17.79 5.50
CA ASN A 18 0.09 -17.47 6.90
C ASN A 18 -0.80 -18.54 7.54
N LYS A 19 -0.34 -19.11 8.66
CA LYS A 19 -1.04 -20.20 9.37
C LYS A 19 -2.00 -19.70 10.43
N VAL A 20 -1.94 -18.41 10.75
CA VAL A 20 -2.79 -17.77 11.76
C VAL A 20 -3.41 -16.53 11.12
N PRO A 21 -4.50 -16.67 10.33
CA PRO A 21 -5.16 -15.54 9.71
C PRO A 21 -5.61 -14.51 10.75
N ASN A 22 -5.35 -13.24 10.46
CA ASN A 22 -5.63 -12.12 11.35
C ASN A 22 -6.55 -11.10 10.64
N PRO A 23 -7.86 -11.37 10.57
CA PRO A 23 -8.79 -10.46 9.90
C PRO A 23 -8.93 -9.15 10.69
N MET A 24 -8.97 -8.03 9.96
CA MET A 24 -9.33 -6.74 10.54
C MET A 24 -10.86 -6.66 10.73
N PRO A 25 -11.36 -6.19 11.89
CA PRO A 25 -12.79 -6.06 12.15
C PRO A 25 -13.52 -5.17 11.13
N ALA A 26 -14.77 -5.48 10.84
CA ALA A 26 -15.57 -4.73 9.87
C ALA A 26 -15.72 -3.25 10.24
N GLU A 27 -15.84 -2.94 11.54
CA GLU A 27 -15.89 -1.57 12.06
C GLU A 27 -14.55 -0.83 11.91
N GLU A 28 -13.42 -1.53 11.91
CA GLU A 28 -12.12 -0.92 11.66
C GLU A 28 -11.96 -0.64 10.16
N ILE A 29 -12.31 -1.59 9.30
CA ILE A 29 -12.26 -1.42 7.84
C ILE A 29 -13.17 -0.28 7.35
N SER A 30 -14.37 -0.14 7.93
CA SER A 30 -15.32 0.91 7.54
C SER A 30 -14.86 2.32 7.90
N ARG A 31 -13.95 2.45 8.87
CA ARG A 31 -13.33 3.73 9.26
C ARG A 31 -12.12 4.09 8.40
N LEU A 32 -11.56 3.14 7.66
CA LEU A 32 -10.35 3.39 6.89
C LEU A 32 -10.59 4.41 5.77
N ARG A 33 -9.67 5.36 5.69
CA ARG A 33 -9.56 6.35 4.61
C ARG A 33 -8.14 6.37 4.09
N VAL A 34 -7.92 6.88 2.89
CA VAL A 34 -6.57 7.12 2.37
C VAL A 34 -6.43 8.58 1.97
N ARG A 35 -5.27 9.19 2.21
CA ARG A 35 -4.97 10.54 1.68
C ARG A 35 -5.18 10.55 0.16
N LYS A 36 -5.75 11.64 -0.37
CA LYS A 36 -5.98 11.78 -1.81
C LYS A 36 -4.69 12.15 -2.55
N TYR A 37 -3.86 12.97 -1.92
CA TYR A 37 -2.64 13.52 -2.50
C TYR A 37 -1.39 13.08 -1.75
N ARG A 38 -0.25 13.17 -2.44
CA ARG A 38 1.06 12.89 -1.86
C ARG A 38 1.53 13.98 -0.91
N ASP A 39 1.11 15.22 -1.14
CA ASP A 39 1.43 16.35 -0.27
C ASP A 39 0.98 16.05 1.19
N PRO A 40 1.92 15.93 2.15
CA PRO A 40 1.60 15.61 3.53
C PRO A 40 0.71 16.65 4.23
N GLN A 41 0.75 17.90 3.77
CA GLN A 41 -0.06 18.99 4.33
C GLN A 41 -1.51 18.96 3.82
N ASN A 42 -1.77 18.28 2.70
CA ASN A 42 -3.12 18.15 2.16
C ASN A 42 -3.88 17.03 2.88
N THR A 43 -4.85 17.41 3.72
CA THR A 43 -5.63 16.49 4.55
C THR A 43 -6.84 15.88 3.85
N GLU A 44 -7.04 16.13 2.54
CA GLU A 44 -8.11 15.52 1.78
C GLU A 44 -7.95 13.99 1.76
N THR A 45 -9.06 13.26 1.96
CA THR A 45 -9.07 11.80 1.95
C THR A 45 -10.11 11.25 0.99
N THR A 46 -9.86 10.05 0.47
CA THR A 46 -10.77 9.29 -0.39
C THR A 46 -10.98 7.86 0.12
N GLU A 47 -11.89 7.14 -0.51
CA GLU A 47 -12.21 5.74 -0.24
C GLU A 47 -11.07 4.80 -0.62
N LEU A 48 -10.87 3.74 0.15
CA LEU A 48 -10.00 2.64 -0.22
C LEU A 48 -10.58 1.85 -1.42
N PRO A 49 -9.73 1.23 -2.26
CA PRO A 49 -10.19 0.27 -3.24
C PRO A 49 -10.79 -0.96 -2.57
N GLU A 50 -11.85 -1.51 -3.16
CA GLU A 50 -12.61 -2.63 -2.57
C GLU A 50 -11.79 -3.92 -2.46
N SER A 51 -10.78 -4.09 -3.32
CA SER A 51 -9.82 -5.20 -3.21
C SER A 51 -9.05 -5.14 -1.90
N LEU A 52 -8.54 -3.96 -1.50
CA LEU A 52 -7.77 -3.81 -0.28
C LEU A 52 -8.63 -4.03 0.97
N LYS A 53 -9.86 -3.49 0.98
CA LYS A 53 -10.84 -3.75 2.05
C LYS A 53 -11.10 -5.25 2.22
N ALA A 54 -11.26 -5.98 1.13
CA ALA A 54 -11.52 -7.42 1.16
C ALA A 54 -10.31 -8.25 1.63
N LEU A 55 -9.08 -7.85 1.29
CA LEU A 55 -7.87 -8.50 1.80
C LEU A 55 -7.71 -8.29 3.30
N LEU A 56 -7.87 -7.05 3.79
CA LEU A 56 -7.82 -6.71 5.21
C LEU A 56 -8.90 -7.44 6.02
N ALA A 57 -10.12 -7.58 5.46
CA ALA A 57 -11.21 -8.33 6.08
C ALA A 57 -10.93 -9.83 6.20
N TYR A 58 -10.05 -10.36 5.34
CA TYR A 58 -9.71 -11.77 5.35
C TYR A 58 -8.52 -12.07 6.26
N ASP A 59 -7.38 -11.45 5.99
CA ASP A 59 -6.13 -11.65 6.73
C ASP A 59 -5.18 -10.48 6.44
N ARG A 60 -5.00 -9.58 7.40
CA ARG A 60 -4.08 -8.44 7.24
C ARG A 60 -2.61 -8.88 7.22
N ASP A 61 -2.31 -10.09 7.69
CA ASP A 61 -0.97 -10.67 7.74
C ASP A 61 -0.79 -11.75 6.64
N LEU A 62 -1.59 -11.69 5.57
CA LEU A 62 -1.57 -12.69 4.52
C LEU A 62 -0.18 -12.81 3.86
N LEU A 63 0.21 -14.05 3.58
CA LEU A 63 1.39 -14.37 2.81
C LEU A 63 0.96 -15.03 1.50
N SER A 64 1.48 -14.52 0.38
CA SER A 64 1.23 -15.08 -0.95
C SER A 64 1.73 -16.52 -1.07
N ASN A 65 1.46 -17.17 -2.21
CA ASN A 65 2.03 -18.49 -2.54
C ASN A 65 3.57 -18.51 -2.52
N TYR A 66 4.22 -17.34 -2.64
CA TYR A 66 5.67 -17.14 -2.51
C TYR A 66 6.15 -17.07 -1.06
N ASN A 67 5.25 -17.19 -0.09
CA ASN A 67 5.55 -17.04 1.34
C ASN A 67 6.13 -15.64 1.66
N MET A 68 5.64 -14.62 0.95
CA MET A 68 6.00 -13.21 1.11
C MET A 68 4.73 -12.37 1.33
N PRO A 69 4.81 -11.29 2.12
CA PRO A 69 3.67 -10.40 2.38
C PRO A 69 3.21 -9.68 1.11
N VAL A 70 2.01 -9.10 1.17
CA VAL A 70 1.43 -8.28 0.09
C VAL A 70 0.99 -6.91 0.61
N ILE A 71 0.45 -6.85 1.82
CA ILE A 71 -0.19 -5.66 2.41
C ILE A 71 0.39 -5.33 3.79
N GLU A 72 1.62 -5.73 4.09
CA GLU A 72 2.28 -5.45 5.36
C GLU A 72 2.71 -3.99 5.43
N THR A 73 3.43 -3.50 4.41
CA THR A 73 4.05 -2.16 4.45
C THR A 73 3.01 -1.05 4.60
N LEU A 74 1.87 -1.14 3.90
CA LEU A 74 0.82 -0.11 3.99
C LEU A 74 0.23 0.05 5.39
N GLN A 75 0.24 -1.00 6.22
CA GLN A 75 -0.35 -0.94 7.56
C GLN A 75 0.45 -0.01 8.49
N ARG A 76 1.75 0.16 8.22
CA ARG A 76 2.62 1.09 8.95
C ARG A 76 2.26 2.56 8.68
N SER A 77 1.52 2.82 7.61
CA SER A 77 1.05 4.16 7.22
C SER A 77 -0.34 4.49 7.76
N ILE A 78 -1.00 3.60 8.51
CA ILE A 78 -2.30 3.83 9.12
C ILE A 78 -2.11 4.61 10.43
N ASP A 79 -2.70 5.79 10.53
CA ASP A 79 -2.72 6.55 11.78
C ASP A 79 -3.82 6.12 12.74
N LYS A 80 -3.84 6.73 13.93
CA LYS A 80 -4.82 6.46 14.99
C LYS A 80 -6.28 6.71 14.60
N GLU A 81 -6.53 7.54 13.58
CA GLU A 81 -7.87 7.87 13.08
C GLU A 81 -8.29 6.93 11.94
N GLY A 82 -7.42 6.00 11.53
CA GLY A 82 -7.67 5.10 10.40
C GLY A 82 -7.34 5.70 9.03
N VAL A 83 -6.55 6.78 8.99
CA VAL A 83 -6.11 7.38 7.72
C VAL A 83 -4.79 6.75 7.29
N ILE A 84 -4.78 6.13 6.11
CA ILE A 84 -3.56 5.71 5.40
C ILE A 84 -2.92 6.97 4.80
N HIS A 85 -1.77 7.36 5.32
CA HIS A 85 -0.95 8.44 4.76
C HIS A 85 -0.27 7.97 3.47
N SER A 86 -0.06 8.90 2.54
CA SER A 86 0.59 8.58 1.27
C SER A 86 2.01 8.10 1.51
N TYR A 87 2.40 7.03 0.82
CA TYR A 87 3.80 6.69 0.61
C TYR A 87 4.44 7.68 -0.37
N SER A 88 5.77 7.86 -0.29
CA SER A 88 6.56 8.64 -1.26
C SER A 88 7.70 7.78 -1.78
N PRO A 89 7.96 7.73 -3.11
CA PRO A 89 8.90 6.78 -3.70
C PRO A 89 10.34 7.32 -3.71
N ASP A 90 10.70 8.17 -2.74
CA ASP A 90 12.02 8.81 -2.68
C ASP A 90 13.12 7.77 -2.49
N GLU A 91 12.93 6.81 -1.58
CA GLU A 91 13.88 5.72 -1.33
C GLU A 91 14.08 4.84 -2.58
N GLU A 92 13.00 4.46 -3.26
CA GLU A 92 13.12 3.68 -4.50
C GLU A 92 13.75 4.46 -5.64
N ALA A 93 13.50 5.76 -5.76
CA ALA A 93 14.15 6.62 -6.74
C ALA A 93 15.65 6.80 -6.44
N TYR A 94 15.99 6.95 -5.15
CA TYR A 94 17.36 7.07 -4.68
C TYR A 94 18.17 5.80 -4.97
N TYR A 95 17.61 4.64 -4.61
CA TYR A 95 18.18 3.33 -4.92
C TYR A 95 18.29 3.09 -6.43
N GLY A 96 17.25 3.42 -7.20
CA GLY A 96 17.23 3.25 -8.66
C GLY A 96 18.31 4.05 -9.39
N ALA A 97 18.81 5.14 -8.79
CA ALA A 97 19.93 5.92 -9.28
C ALA A 97 21.31 5.41 -8.82
N GLY A 98 21.36 4.34 -8.03
CA GLY A 98 22.60 3.78 -7.44
C GLY A 98 23.20 4.62 -6.33
N MET A 99 22.42 5.56 -5.78
CA MET A 99 22.89 6.51 -4.77
C MET A 99 22.99 5.91 -3.36
N ASP A 100 22.38 4.75 -3.14
CA ASP A 100 22.49 3.95 -1.92
C ASP A 100 23.95 3.60 -1.58
N SER A 101 24.79 3.45 -2.59
CA SER A 101 26.23 3.17 -2.44
C SER A 101 27.12 4.42 -2.34
N SER A 102 26.53 5.62 -2.45
CA SER A 102 27.28 6.89 -2.49
C SER A 102 27.87 7.30 -1.14
N GLY A 103 27.36 6.75 -0.04
CA GLY A 103 27.70 7.17 1.33
C GLY A 103 27.07 8.50 1.75
N ILE A 104 26.14 9.04 0.94
CA ILE A 104 25.34 10.22 1.26
C ILE A 104 23.99 9.75 1.83
N ASP A 105 23.56 10.37 2.93
CA ASP A 105 22.26 10.10 3.53
C ASP A 105 21.15 10.70 2.65
N ILE A 106 20.05 9.97 2.45
CA ILE A 106 18.97 10.41 1.54
C ILE A 106 18.35 11.72 2.00
N GLU A 107 18.29 11.96 3.31
CA GLU A 107 17.73 13.15 3.93
C GLU A 107 18.41 14.44 3.45
N ASP A 108 19.72 14.39 3.13
CA ASP A 108 20.49 15.53 2.62
C ASP A 108 20.12 15.89 1.17
N LEU A 109 19.44 14.98 0.47
CA LEU A 109 19.08 15.09 -0.94
C LEU A 109 17.56 15.16 -1.14
N MET A 110 16.77 15.18 -0.06
CA MET A 110 15.32 15.30 -0.14
C MET A 110 14.90 16.70 -0.62
N PRO A 111 13.84 16.80 -1.46
CA PRO A 111 13.09 15.70 -2.06
C PRO A 111 13.84 15.06 -3.24
N VAL A 112 13.84 13.72 -3.31
CA VAL A 112 14.48 12.98 -4.41
C VAL A 112 13.52 12.84 -5.60
N TRP A 113 12.26 12.53 -5.32
CA TRP A 113 11.20 12.46 -6.31
C TRP A 113 10.39 13.77 -6.36
N SER A 114 9.62 13.95 -7.44
CA SER A 114 8.77 15.12 -7.58
C SER A 114 7.77 15.23 -6.43
N ASN A 115 7.67 16.45 -5.89
CA ASN A 115 6.74 16.86 -4.82
C ASN A 115 5.66 17.84 -5.33
N ASP A 116 5.32 17.79 -6.63
CA ASP A 116 4.23 18.59 -7.18
C ASP A 116 2.92 18.35 -6.39
N PRO A 117 2.22 19.41 -5.94
CA PRO A 117 1.04 19.28 -5.08
C PRO A 117 -0.15 18.57 -5.74
N ARG A 118 -0.12 18.36 -7.05
CA ARG A 118 -1.14 17.63 -7.81
C ARG A 118 -0.93 16.12 -7.78
N LEU A 119 0.21 15.65 -7.27
CA LEU A 119 0.55 14.23 -7.32
C LEU A 119 -0.41 13.42 -6.43
N PRO A 120 -0.99 12.34 -6.97
CA PRO A 120 -1.87 11.48 -6.20
C PRO A 120 -1.08 10.72 -5.16
N ALA A 121 -1.78 10.32 -4.10
CA ALA A 121 -1.23 9.48 -3.07
C ALA A 121 -0.84 8.09 -3.62
N LEU A 122 0.08 7.44 -2.91
CA LEU A 122 0.55 6.08 -3.20
C LEU A 122 0.30 5.19 -1.99
N ILE A 123 -0.14 3.96 -2.24
CA ILE A 123 -0.11 2.87 -1.25
C ILE A 123 0.90 1.84 -1.72
N ARG A 124 1.95 1.58 -0.92
CA ARG A 124 2.95 0.54 -1.21
C ARG A 124 2.33 -0.86 -1.05
N ILE A 125 2.58 -1.72 -2.04
CA ILE A 125 2.23 -3.15 -2.03
C ILE A 125 3.51 -3.96 -2.01
N ASP A 126 3.67 -4.86 -1.05
CA ASP A 126 4.84 -5.73 -0.96
C ASP A 126 4.90 -6.66 -2.17
N HIS A 127 6.09 -6.79 -2.76
CA HIS A 127 6.28 -7.49 -4.02
C HIS A 127 7.24 -8.67 -3.89
N VAL A 128 7.07 -9.65 -4.78
CA VAL A 128 7.84 -10.90 -4.78
C VAL A 128 9.16 -10.80 -5.55
N GLY A 129 9.41 -9.66 -6.19
CA GLY A 129 10.67 -9.36 -6.88
C GLY A 129 11.15 -7.96 -6.52
N ASP A 130 12.17 -7.49 -7.25
CA ASP A 130 12.90 -6.26 -6.91
C ASP A 130 12.14 -4.96 -7.22
N GLN A 131 11.03 -5.06 -7.96
CA GLN A 131 10.23 -3.90 -8.33
C GLN A 131 9.39 -3.38 -7.15
N ALA A 132 9.20 -2.07 -7.12
CA ALA A 132 8.22 -1.43 -6.25
C ALA A 132 6.85 -1.38 -6.91
N ILE A 133 5.83 -1.77 -6.15
CA ILE A 133 4.44 -1.80 -6.59
C ILE A 133 3.63 -0.82 -5.74
N PHE A 134 2.83 0.00 -6.42
CA PHE A 134 1.98 1.00 -5.78
C PHE A 134 0.56 0.92 -6.31
N ILE A 135 -0.42 1.06 -5.43
CA ILE A 135 -1.76 1.47 -5.83
C ILE A 135 -1.72 2.99 -6.03
N TYR A 136 -2.08 3.43 -7.23
CA TYR A 136 -2.08 4.84 -7.61
C TYR A 136 -3.44 5.48 -7.29
N ILE A 137 -3.50 6.31 -6.25
CA ILE A 137 -4.76 6.83 -5.69
C ILE A 137 -5.27 8.02 -6.52
N THR A 138 -5.92 7.69 -7.63
CA THR A 138 -6.58 8.66 -8.52
C THR A 138 -8.09 8.55 -8.36
N GLU A 139 -8.82 8.14 -9.40
CA GLU A 139 -10.25 7.85 -9.34
C GLU A 139 -10.45 6.34 -9.43
N ARG A 140 -11.47 5.83 -8.71
CA ARG A 140 -11.82 4.40 -8.78
C ARG A 140 -12.55 4.10 -10.08
N ASP A 141 -12.34 2.89 -10.58
CA ASP A 141 -13.12 2.31 -11.66
C ASP A 141 -14.47 1.76 -11.14
N ALA A 142 -15.29 1.28 -12.10
CA ALA A 142 -16.63 0.75 -11.88
C ALA A 142 -16.63 -0.74 -11.54
#